data_AF-A0AAV6U8T5-F1
#
_entry.id   AF-A0AAV6U8T5-F1
#
_cell.length_a   1.000
_cell.length_b   1.000
_cell.length_c   1.000
_cell.angle_alpha   90.00
_cell.angle_beta   90.00
_cell.angle_gamma   90.00
#
_symmetry.space_group_name_H-M   'P 1'
#
loop_
_entity.id
_entity.type
_entity.pdbx_description
1 polymer ?
#
loop_
_entity_poly.entity_id
_entity_poly.type
_entity_poly.pdbx_seq_one_letter_code
_entity_poly.pdbx_strand_id
1 'polypeptide(L)'
;MPRGRNLQKKMGLKEICLVLLFTAALAAAAGKDRNTKPYKVVCYLGSWANYRTGDAKFLIEHIDPFLCTHLIYGFAKLSNNQIAAYDPYLDLKENWGLGAIERFNNLKQKNPNLSTLIAIGGWNEGSTKYSAMAADPNARKTFVKSVVDFCQKYGFDGLDMDWEYPANRGGAPSDKQNFITLLKELSEAFEPHGLLLSAAVAAGKATMDTAYDIPGMAKYMDFINVMAYDLHGSWEKTTGHNAPLYAREEESENEKLLNVDYAINYWISHGAPRNKLVLGMGLYGRSFTLGNPSNTGLGAPATGPGSAGPMTKEPGMLGYNEICLSVKDGGWQEVFVPKVEAPYAFKGNQWVGYDNKKSIEIKTDYLIKEKLGGGMVWSLETDDFRGKCFGETYPLLATISNKLNGNAVRPPPPTVDPQQPITQPPVRPTVDPGMGFRCTGDGYFRDPSNCSNFYLCVKQPTGDYAKHTYTCGEGLAFDEEIKACNFHDRVKGC
;
A
#
# COMPACT_ATOMS: atom_id res chain seq x y z
N MET A 1 -0.21 42.17 -59.32
CA MET A 1 0.66 41.05 -58.87
C MET A 1 0.53 40.93 -57.35
N PRO A 2 0.53 39.73 -56.76
CA PRO A 2 -0.70 38.98 -56.47
C PRO A 2 -1.20 39.07 -55.01
N ARG A 3 -2.50 38.75 -54.88
CA ARG A 3 -3.32 38.66 -53.65
C ARG A 3 -2.99 37.39 -52.85
N GLY A 4 -2.90 37.52 -51.53
CA GLY A 4 -2.83 36.39 -50.59
C GLY A 4 -4.12 35.57 -50.55
N ARG A 5 -3.99 34.25 -50.52
CA ARG A 5 -5.07 33.30 -50.20
C ARG A 5 -4.76 32.62 -48.87
N ASN A 6 -5.62 32.85 -47.88
CA ASN A 6 -5.76 32.01 -46.71
C ASN A 6 -6.26 30.62 -47.13
N LEU A 7 -5.45 29.58 -46.95
CA LEU A 7 -5.92 28.19 -46.95
C LEU A 7 -6.17 27.77 -45.51
N GLN A 8 -7.39 28.00 -45.01
CA GLN A 8 -7.91 27.18 -43.92
C GLN A 8 -8.39 25.86 -44.54
N LYS A 9 -7.60 24.79 -44.38
CA LYS A 9 -8.06 23.43 -44.67
C LYS A 9 -9.14 23.06 -43.65
N LYS A 10 -10.41 23.07 -44.09
CA LYS A 10 -11.51 22.42 -43.36
C LYS A 10 -11.28 20.91 -43.47
N MET A 11 -10.98 20.27 -42.34
CA MET A 11 -11.04 18.80 -42.24
C MET A 11 -12.48 18.35 -42.53
N GLY A 12 -12.63 17.40 -43.45
CA GLY A 12 -13.93 16.85 -43.81
C GLY A 12 -14.49 15.94 -42.72
N LEU A 13 -15.82 15.81 -42.64
CA LEU A 13 -16.50 14.96 -41.65
C LEU A 13 -16.00 13.50 -41.68
N LYS A 14 -15.53 13.02 -42.85
CA LYS A 14 -14.89 11.69 -43.01
C LYS A 14 -13.51 11.60 -42.36
N GLU A 15 -12.70 12.67 -42.40
CA GLU A 15 -11.38 12.72 -41.77
C GLU A 15 -11.51 12.86 -40.25
N ILE A 16 -12.52 13.59 -39.78
CA ILE A 16 -12.88 13.67 -38.36
C ILE A 16 -13.36 12.31 -37.85
N CYS A 17 -14.22 11.60 -38.58
CA CYS A 17 -14.60 10.23 -38.22
C CYS A 17 -13.42 9.25 -38.26
N LEU A 18 -12.49 9.38 -39.21
CA LEU A 18 -11.32 8.50 -39.30
C LEU A 18 -10.35 8.75 -38.13
N VAL A 19 -10.12 10.02 -37.76
CA VAL A 19 -9.30 10.38 -36.60
C VAL A 19 -9.97 9.94 -35.30
N LEU A 20 -11.30 10.13 -35.15
CA LEU A 20 -12.06 9.66 -33.99
C LEU A 20 -12.07 8.12 -33.87
N LEU A 21 -12.19 7.41 -35.00
CA LEU A 21 -12.09 5.94 -35.06
C LEU A 21 -10.66 5.46 -34.75
N PHE A 22 -9.62 6.17 -35.19
CA PHE A 22 -8.23 5.85 -34.83
C PHE A 22 -7.92 6.17 -33.36
N THR A 23 -8.43 7.26 -32.79
CA THR A 23 -8.26 7.56 -31.35
C THR A 23 -9.08 6.62 -30.46
N ALA A 24 -10.26 6.19 -30.90
CA ALA A 24 -11.05 5.17 -30.19
C ALA A 24 -10.41 3.78 -30.30
N ALA A 25 -9.80 3.44 -31.44
CA ALA A 25 -9.05 2.19 -31.61
C ALA A 25 -7.73 2.16 -30.83
N LEU A 26 -7.08 3.30 -30.60
CA LEU A 26 -5.91 3.41 -29.71
C LEU A 26 -6.29 3.36 -28.22
N ALA A 27 -7.50 3.79 -27.85
CA ALA A 27 -8.02 3.60 -26.50
C ALA A 27 -8.47 2.14 -26.23
N ALA A 28 -8.81 1.38 -27.28
CA ALA A 28 -9.29 0.00 -27.18
C ALA A 28 -8.20 -1.07 -27.01
N ALA A 29 -6.93 -0.68 -26.86
CA ALA A 29 -5.80 -1.61 -26.71
C ALA A 29 -5.03 -1.47 -25.37
N ALA A 30 -5.50 -0.64 -24.44
CA ALA A 30 -5.02 -0.71 -23.06
C ALA A 30 -5.80 -1.84 -22.35
N GLY A 31 -5.11 -2.92 -21.99
CA GLY A 31 -5.71 -3.98 -21.20
C GLY A 31 -6.27 -3.43 -19.88
N LYS A 32 -7.25 -4.15 -19.31
CA LYS A 32 -7.85 -3.89 -17.99
C LYS A 32 -6.79 -3.67 -16.89
N ASP A 33 -5.70 -4.43 -16.97
CA ASP A 33 -4.51 -4.29 -16.13
C ASP A 33 -3.48 -3.38 -16.85
N ARG A 34 -3.08 -2.29 -16.19
CA ARG A 34 -2.07 -1.34 -16.70
C ARG A 34 -0.64 -1.87 -16.58
N ASN A 35 -0.43 -2.96 -15.85
CA ASN A 35 0.88 -3.53 -15.64
C ASN A 35 1.47 -4.05 -16.96
N THR A 36 2.65 -3.52 -17.31
CA THR A 36 3.43 -3.93 -18.47
C THR A 36 4.61 -4.85 -18.12
N LYS A 37 4.75 -5.21 -16.83
CA LYS A 37 5.84 -6.03 -16.33
C LYS A 37 5.49 -7.53 -16.32
N PRO A 38 6.50 -8.43 -16.40
CA PRO A 38 6.27 -9.88 -16.40
C PRO A 38 5.51 -10.41 -15.18
N TYR A 39 5.83 -9.88 -13.99
CA TYR A 39 5.20 -10.29 -12.74
C TYR A 39 4.49 -9.13 -12.07
N LYS A 40 3.40 -9.43 -11.35
CA LYS A 40 2.76 -8.49 -10.45
C LYS A 40 3.62 -8.28 -9.20
N VAL A 41 3.79 -7.03 -8.81
CA VAL A 41 4.20 -6.60 -7.46
C VAL A 41 3.04 -5.80 -6.89
N VAL A 42 2.31 -6.40 -5.94
CA VAL A 42 1.08 -5.86 -5.35
C VAL A 42 1.38 -5.38 -3.95
N CYS A 43 1.16 -4.10 -3.65
CA CYS A 43 1.57 -3.51 -2.39
C CYS A 43 0.39 -2.91 -1.63
N TYR A 44 0.14 -3.40 -0.42
CA TYR A 44 -0.87 -2.84 0.46
C TYR A 44 -0.34 -1.65 1.26
N LEU A 45 -1.19 -0.65 1.42
CA LEU A 45 -1.04 0.45 2.37
C LEU A 45 -2.08 0.29 3.48
N GLY A 46 -1.65 0.26 4.74
CA GLY A 46 -2.54 0.50 5.88
C GLY A 46 -2.72 1.99 6.12
N SER A 47 -3.87 2.58 5.79
CA SER A 47 -4.09 4.03 5.85
C SER A 47 -3.93 4.62 7.25
N TRP A 48 -4.17 3.82 8.30
CA TRP A 48 -3.96 4.22 9.70
C TRP A 48 -2.50 4.56 10.02
N ALA A 49 -1.53 4.12 9.20
CA ALA A 49 -0.12 4.48 9.32
C ALA A 49 0.12 5.99 9.21
N ASN A 50 -0.83 6.74 8.63
CA ASN A 50 -0.87 8.20 8.64
C ASN A 50 -0.84 8.78 10.07
N TYR A 51 -1.41 8.07 11.05
CA TYR A 51 -1.51 8.51 12.44
C TYR A 51 -0.36 8.06 13.34
N ARG A 52 0.57 7.27 12.82
CA ARG A 52 1.83 7.00 13.52
C ARG A 52 2.64 8.31 13.67
N THR A 53 3.53 8.35 14.65
CA THR A 53 4.29 9.55 15.03
C THR A 53 5.77 9.41 14.71
N GLY A 54 6.46 10.54 14.47
CA GLY A 54 7.90 10.55 14.22
C GLY A 54 8.28 9.72 12.99
N ASP A 55 9.37 8.95 13.10
CA ASP A 55 9.87 8.11 12.01
C ASP A 55 8.88 7.00 11.59
N ALA A 56 7.90 6.66 12.44
CA ALA A 56 6.87 5.69 12.11
C ALA A 56 5.74 6.25 11.23
N LYS A 57 5.61 7.58 11.10
CA LYS A 57 4.55 8.22 10.32
C LYS A 57 4.72 7.92 8.84
N PHE A 58 3.70 7.31 8.24
CA PHE A 58 3.67 6.98 6.82
C PHE A 58 2.56 7.76 6.10
N LEU A 59 2.95 8.65 5.19
CA LEU A 59 2.09 9.38 4.27
C LEU A 59 2.15 8.77 2.85
N ILE A 60 1.17 9.12 2.02
CA ILE A 60 1.11 8.75 0.59
C ILE A 60 2.39 9.16 -0.14
N GLU A 61 2.97 10.28 0.24
CA GLU A 61 4.16 10.87 -0.38
C GLU A 61 5.42 10.04 -0.20
N HIS A 62 5.45 9.10 0.76
CA HIS A 62 6.58 8.17 0.89
C HIS A 62 6.53 7.03 -0.12
N ILE A 63 5.38 6.73 -0.72
CA ILE A 63 5.23 5.64 -1.68
C ILE A 63 6.06 5.94 -2.93
N ASP A 64 7.01 5.07 -3.24
CA ASP A 64 7.68 5.07 -4.54
C ASP A 64 6.78 4.38 -5.58
N PRO A 65 6.20 5.11 -6.54
CA PRO A 65 5.23 4.57 -7.49
C PRO A 65 5.86 3.62 -8.52
N PHE A 66 7.19 3.44 -8.52
CA PHE A 66 7.89 2.56 -9.47
C PHE A 66 8.31 1.21 -8.88
N LEU A 67 8.16 1.01 -7.56
CA LEU A 67 8.47 -0.28 -6.93
C LEU A 67 7.34 -1.30 -7.09
N CYS A 68 6.09 -0.83 -7.17
CA CYS A 68 4.91 -1.66 -7.29
C CYS A 68 4.29 -1.56 -8.69
N THR A 69 3.66 -2.65 -9.13
CA THR A 69 2.80 -2.65 -10.32
C THR A 69 1.36 -2.31 -9.96
N HIS A 70 0.95 -2.70 -8.75
CA HIS A 70 -0.38 -2.49 -8.20
C HIS A 70 -0.23 -1.96 -6.78
N LEU A 71 -0.97 -0.90 -6.44
CA LEU A 71 -1.12 -0.45 -5.07
C LEU A 71 -2.55 -0.73 -4.60
N ILE A 72 -2.70 -1.20 -3.36
CA ILE A 72 -3.99 -1.45 -2.75
C ILE A 72 -4.14 -0.56 -1.51
N TYR A 73 -5.15 0.30 -1.52
CA TYR A 73 -5.46 1.20 -0.40
C TYR A 73 -6.30 0.45 0.63
N GLY A 74 -5.73 0.14 1.79
CA GLY A 74 -6.41 -0.45 2.93
C GLY A 74 -6.86 0.63 3.93
N PHE A 75 -8.13 0.80 4.27
CA PHE A 75 -9.30 0.09 3.74
C PHE A 75 -10.48 1.05 3.55
N ALA A 76 -11.46 0.63 2.77
CA ALA A 76 -12.85 1.07 2.85
C ALA A 76 -13.63 0.16 3.81
N LYS A 77 -14.86 0.55 4.17
CA LYS A 77 -15.77 -0.25 5.01
C LYS A 77 -17.10 -0.54 4.32
N LEU A 78 -17.78 -1.58 4.79
CA LEU A 78 -19.18 -1.84 4.43
C LEU A 78 -20.12 -1.08 5.39
N SER A 79 -20.98 -0.22 4.83
CA SER A 79 -22.00 0.53 5.57
C SER A 79 -23.31 0.56 4.78
N ASN A 80 -24.41 0.10 5.39
CA ASN A 80 -25.73 0.03 4.74
C ASN A 80 -25.71 -0.69 3.38
N ASN A 81 -25.00 -1.82 3.29
CA ASN A 81 -24.77 -2.58 2.06
C ASN A 81 -24.08 -1.79 0.94
N GLN A 82 -23.34 -0.73 1.27
CA GLN A 82 -22.56 0.08 0.33
C GLN A 82 -21.10 0.17 0.79
N ILE A 83 -20.18 0.29 -0.16
CA ILE A 83 -18.81 0.70 0.15
C ILE A 83 -18.80 2.16 0.63
N ALA A 84 -18.01 2.44 1.67
CA ALA A 84 -17.81 3.79 2.18
C ALA A 84 -16.35 3.99 2.60
N ALA A 85 -15.90 5.24 2.58
CA ALA A 85 -14.61 5.62 3.17
C ALA A 85 -14.56 5.20 4.64
N TYR A 86 -13.45 4.62 5.08
CA TYR A 86 -13.32 4.12 6.44
C TYR A 86 -13.18 5.29 7.40
N ASP A 87 -12.27 6.21 7.07
CA ASP A 87 -11.99 7.45 7.77
C ASP A 87 -12.18 8.64 6.79
N PRO A 88 -13.39 9.22 6.71
CA PRO A 88 -13.67 10.32 5.79
C PRO A 88 -12.76 11.54 5.94
N TYR A 89 -12.21 11.80 7.14
CA TYR A 89 -11.31 12.93 7.35
C TYR A 89 -9.95 12.68 6.69
N LEU A 90 -9.42 11.46 6.78
CA LEU A 90 -8.18 11.10 6.09
C LEU A 90 -8.40 10.88 4.59
N ASP A 91 -9.40 10.07 4.26
CA ASP A 91 -9.60 9.47 2.96
C ASP A 91 -10.06 10.50 1.91
N LEU A 92 -11.02 11.37 2.28
CA LEU A 92 -11.75 12.24 1.36
C LEU A 92 -11.22 13.68 1.42
N LYS A 93 -11.45 14.45 0.35
CA LYS A 93 -11.13 15.90 0.32
C LYS A 93 -12.32 16.75 0.73
N GLU A 94 -13.52 16.19 0.59
CA GLU A 94 -14.76 16.78 1.06
C GLU A 94 -14.66 17.10 2.55
N ASN A 95 -15.32 18.18 2.98
CA ASN A 95 -15.35 18.63 4.38
C ASN A 95 -13.94 18.86 4.99
N TRP A 96 -13.01 19.42 4.23
CA TRP A 96 -11.64 19.75 4.68
C TRP A 96 -10.81 18.52 5.07
N GLY A 97 -11.17 17.35 4.54
CA GLY A 97 -10.38 16.14 4.71
C GLY A 97 -9.05 16.20 3.95
N LEU A 98 -8.16 15.28 4.30
CA LEU A 98 -6.78 15.25 3.82
C LEU A 98 -6.67 14.70 2.39
N GLY A 99 -7.72 14.12 1.81
CA GLY A 99 -7.73 13.66 0.42
C GLY A 99 -6.73 12.54 0.13
N ALA A 100 -6.47 11.64 1.08
CA ALA A 100 -5.47 10.58 0.91
C ALA A 100 -5.78 9.66 -0.29
N ILE A 101 -7.06 9.36 -0.56
CA ILE A 101 -7.46 8.56 -1.73
C ILE A 101 -7.10 9.28 -3.04
N GLU A 102 -7.36 10.58 -3.15
CA GLU A 102 -7.01 11.36 -4.33
C GLU A 102 -5.49 11.40 -4.53
N ARG A 103 -4.72 11.66 -3.47
CA ARG A 103 -3.25 11.65 -3.52
C ARG A 103 -2.70 10.28 -3.92
N PHE A 104 -3.30 9.19 -3.42
CA PHE A 104 -2.91 7.82 -3.74
C PHE A 104 -3.13 7.51 -5.22
N ASN A 105 -4.32 7.80 -5.75
CA ASN A 105 -4.63 7.58 -7.17
C ASN A 105 -3.82 8.50 -8.10
N ASN A 106 -3.40 9.69 -7.62
CA ASN A 106 -2.52 10.59 -8.36
C ASN A 106 -1.08 10.07 -8.51
N LEU A 107 -0.67 9.01 -7.80
CA LEU A 107 0.61 8.34 -8.06
C LEU A 107 0.70 7.80 -9.50
N LYS A 108 -0.44 7.50 -10.13
CA LYS A 108 -0.52 7.11 -11.55
C LYS A 108 -0.09 8.21 -12.51
N GLN A 109 -0.10 9.48 -12.10
CA GLN A 109 0.45 10.58 -12.89
C GLN A 109 1.98 10.52 -12.97
N LYS A 110 2.63 9.96 -11.95
CA LYS A 110 4.09 9.71 -11.94
C LYS A 110 4.44 8.42 -12.68
N ASN A 111 3.64 7.37 -12.52
CA ASN A 111 3.79 6.10 -13.22
C ASN A 111 2.46 5.69 -13.90
N PRO A 112 2.25 5.99 -15.19
CA PRO A 112 1.01 5.65 -15.89
C PRO A 112 0.68 4.16 -15.98
N ASN A 113 1.68 3.28 -15.80
CA ASN A 113 1.52 1.82 -15.80
C ASN A 113 1.10 1.26 -14.42
N LEU A 114 0.97 2.13 -13.41
CA LEU A 114 0.54 1.75 -12.07
C LEU A 114 -0.98 1.56 -12.04
N SER A 115 -1.43 0.43 -11.50
CA SER A 115 -2.84 0.18 -11.17
C SER A 115 -3.10 0.47 -9.69
N THR A 116 -4.20 1.12 -9.35
CA THR A 116 -4.61 1.35 -7.96
C THR A 116 -5.94 0.70 -7.64
N LEU A 117 -6.02 -0.09 -6.57
CA LEU A 117 -7.25 -0.73 -6.10
C LEU A 117 -7.61 -0.22 -4.69
N ILE A 118 -8.90 -0.28 -4.37
CA ILE A 118 -9.41 -0.05 -3.01
C ILE A 118 -9.71 -1.41 -2.38
N ALA A 119 -9.16 -1.69 -1.20
CA ALA A 119 -9.53 -2.88 -0.43
C ALA A 119 -10.72 -2.58 0.49
N ILE A 120 -11.65 -3.52 0.61
CA ILE A 120 -12.76 -3.46 1.57
C ILE A 120 -12.77 -4.71 2.44
N GLY A 121 -12.91 -4.53 3.76
CA GLY A 121 -12.89 -5.60 4.73
C GLY A 121 -11.70 -5.48 5.69
N GLY A 122 -10.89 -6.53 5.77
CA GLY A 122 -9.81 -6.67 6.73
C GLY A 122 -10.31 -7.15 8.09
N TRP A 123 -9.36 -7.61 8.91
CA TRP A 123 -9.61 -8.23 10.22
C TRP A 123 -10.65 -7.50 11.10
N ASN A 124 -10.57 -6.16 11.22
CA ASN A 124 -11.41 -5.36 12.12
C ASN A 124 -12.88 -5.28 11.72
N GLU A 125 -13.21 -5.54 10.45
CA GLU A 125 -14.57 -5.44 9.95
C GLU A 125 -15.42 -6.70 10.27
N GLY A 126 -14.78 -7.81 10.66
CA GLY A 126 -15.46 -9.08 10.94
C GLY A 126 -16.13 -9.70 9.71
N SER A 127 -16.99 -10.69 9.95
CA SER A 127 -17.67 -11.42 8.86
C SER A 127 -19.20 -11.19 8.83
N THR A 128 -19.82 -10.87 9.97
CA THR A 128 -21.29 -10.84 10.10
C THR A 128 -22.00 -9.95 9.07
N LYS A 129 -21.54 -8.71 8.87
CA LYS A 129 -22.17 -7.80 7.89
C LYS A 129 -21.90 -8.17 6.43
N TYR A 130 -20.75 -8.81 6.16
CA TYR A 130 -20.42 -9.31 4.83
C TYR A 130 -21.25 -10.54 4.48
N SER A 131 -21.43 -11.45 5.44
CA SER A 131 -22.32 -12.61 5.31
C SER A 131 -23.77 -12.17 5.03
N ALA A 132 -24.28 -11.20 5.78
CA ALA A 132 -25.62 -10.65 5.55
C ALA A 132 -25.78 -10.00 4.16
N MET A 133 -24.80 -9.18 3.74
CA MET A 133 -24.81 -8.56 2.41
C MET A 133 -24.72 -9.60 1.29
N ALA A 134 -23.84 -10.59 1.43
CA ALA A 134 -23.65 -11.62 0.42
C ALA A 134 -24.86 -12.56 0.29
N ALA A 135 -25.62 -12.78 1.37
CA ALA A 135 -26.80 -13.65 1.37
C ALA A 135 -28.02 -13.05 0.65
N ASP A 136 -28.18 -11.71 0.63
CA ASP A 136 -29.34 -11.04 0.06
C ASP A 136 -29.04 -10.48 -1.35
N PRO A 137 -29.73 -10.95 -2.42
CA PRO A 137 -29.55 -10.43 -3.78
C PRO A 137 -29.72 -8.91 -3.93
N ASN A 138 -30.63 -8.29 -3.16
CA ASN A 138 -30.83 -6.84 -3.22
C ASN A 138 -29.68 -6.09 -2.52
N ALA A 139 -29.18 -6.65 -1.41
CA ALA A 139 -28.00 -6.11 -0.72
C ALA A 139 -26.76 -6.22 -1.61
N ARG A 140 -26.51 -7.37 -2.24
CA ARG A 140 -25.41 -7.54 -3.20
C ARG A 140 -25.52 -6.57 -4.37
N LYS A 141 -26.70 -6.44 -4.99
CA LYS A 141 -26.91 -5.47 -6.08
C LYS A 141 -26.61 -4.03 -5.66
N THR A 142 -27.01 -3.65 -4.45
CA THR A 142 -26.72 -2.33 -3.87
C THR A 142 -25.21 -2.15 -3.68
N PHE A 143 -24.55 -3.17 -3.12
CA PHE A 143 -23.12 -3.17 -2.89
C PHE A 143 -22.33 -3.06 -4.18
N VAL A 144 -22.57 -3.97 -5.14
CA VAL A 144 -21.92 -4.00 -6.46
C VAL A 144 -22.04 -2.64 -7.16
N LYS A 145 -23.24 -2.07 -7.20
CA LYS A 145 -23.44 -0.74 -7.78
C LYS A 145 -22.60 0.33 -7.06
N SER A 146 -22.64 0.34 -5.72
CA SER A 146 -21.91 1.34 -4.94
C SER A 146 -20.39 1.22 -5.14
N VAL A 147 -19.87 0.02 -5.36
CA VAL A 147 -18.45 -0.20 -5.62
C VAL A 147 -18.04 0.38 -6.96
N VAL A 148 -18.82 0.14 -8.02
CA VAL A 148 -18.57 0.76 -9.34
C VAL A 148 -18.58 2.28 -9.21
N ASP A 149 -19.61 2.84 -8.57
CA ASP A 149 -19.73 4.29 -8.36
C ASP A 149 -18.52 4.84 -7.58
N PHE A 150 -18.07 4.13 -6.53
CA PHE A 150 -16.92 4.54 -5.71
C PHE A 150 -15.61 4.51 -6.50
N CYS A 151 -15.35 3.44 -7.25
CA CYS A 151 -14.14 3.31 -8.06
C CYS A 151 -14.08 4.41 -9.13
N GLN A 152 -15.18 4.64 -9.85
CA GLN A 152 -15.26 5.70 -10.86
C GLN A 152 -15.12 7.09 -10.24
N LYS A 153 -15.79 7.36 -9.12
CA LYS A 153 -15.73 8.67 -8.45
C LYS A 153 -14.32 9.03 -8.01
N TYR A 154 -13.59 8.07 -7.44
CA TYR A 154 -12.29 8.35 -6.84
C TYR A 154 -11.10 7.93 -7.72
N GLY A 155 -11.34 7.36 -8.88
CA GLY A 155 -10.31 7.03 -9.88
C GLY A 155 -9.51 5.76 -9.54
N PHE A 156 -10.11 4.80 -8.86
CA PHE A 156 -9.52 3.46 -8.69
C PHE A 156 -9.68 2.62 -9.96
N ASP A 157 -8.69 1.79 -10.24
CA ASP A 157 -8.70 0.81 -11.34
C ASP A 157 -9.29 -0.54 -10.92
N GLY A 158 -9.78 -0.69 -9.68
CA GLY A 158 -10.42 -1.92 -9.24
C GLY A 158 -10.71 -2.00 -7.74
N LEU A 159 -11.24 -3.17 -7.35
CA LEU A 159 -11.58 -3.55 -5.98
C LEU A 159 -10.78 -4.78 -5.56
N ASP A 160 -10.36 -4.78 -4.30
CA ASP A 160 -9.82 -5.93 -3.61
C ASP A 160 -10.74 -6.35 -2.45
N MET A 161 -11.22 -7.59 -2.47
CA MET A 161 -12.19 -8.11 -1.51
C MET A 161 -11.48 -8.84 -0.35
N ASP A 162 -11.40 -8.17 0.80
CA ASP A 162 -10.68 -8.68 1.98
C ASP A 162 -11.68 -9.15 3.05
N TRP A 163 -12.60 -10.03 2.66
CA TRP A 163 -13.55 -10.63 3.59
C TRP A 163 -12.83 -11.70 4.43
N GLU A 164 -12.65 -11.41 5.73
CA GLU A 164 -11.97 -12.30 6.68
C GLU A 164 -12.91 -12.92 7.74
N TYR A 165 -13.46 -14.12 7.54
CA TYR A 165 -13.47 -14.91 6.31
C TYR A 165 -14.90 -15.39 6.04
N PRO A 166 -15.30 -15.65 4.78
CA PRO A 166 -16.55 -16.35 4.49
C PRO A 166 -16.70 -17.58 5.39
N ALA A 167 -17.90 -17.79 5.96
CA ALA A 167 -18.23 -18.89 6.87
C ALA A 167 -17.55 -18.89 8.25
N ASN A 168 -16.65 -17.94 8.51
CA ASN A 168 -15.90 -17.83 9.77
C ASN A 168 -16.23 -16.51 10.47
N ARG A 169 -15.80 -16.35 11.73
CA ARG A 169 -15.88 -15.06 12.48
C ARG A 169 -17.27 -14.39 12.47
N GLY A 170 -18.33 -15.19 12.64
CA GLY A 170 -19.72 -14.73 12.62
C GLY A 170 -20.40 -14.78 11.25
N GLY A 171 -19.77 -15.40 10.24
CA GLY A 171 -20.38 -15.79 8.98
C GLY A 171 -21.12 -17.13 9.04
N ALA A 172 -21.69 -17.54 7.90
CA ALA A 172 -22.48 -18.77 7.74
C ALA A 172 -21.86 -19.70 6.67
N PRO A 173 -22.05 -21.04 6.75
CA PRO A 173 -21.52 -21.96 5.74
C PRO A 173 -21.94 -21.66 4.30
N SER A 174 -23.12 -21.05 4.10
CA SER A 174 -23.60 -20.59 2.80
C SER A 174 -22.73 -19.49 2.18
N ASP A 175 -21.93 -18.78 2.98
CA ASP A 175 -21.03 -17.73 2.53
C ASP A 175 -20.06 -18.23 1.46
N LYS A 176 -19.63 -19.50 1.51
CA LYS A 176 -18.76 -20.09 0.50
C LYS A 176 -19.31 -19.92 -0.92
N GLN A 177 -20.62 -20.14 -1.09
CA GLN A 177 -21.30 -20.00 -2.39
C GLN A 177 -21.83 -18.58 -2.63
N ASN A 178 -22.26 -17.88 -1.58
CA ASN A 178 -22.65 -16.48 -1.68
C ASN A 178 -21.47 -15.60 -2.13
N PHE A 179 -20.25 -15.91 -1.69
CA PHE A 179 -19.05 -15.22 -2.11
C PHE A 179 -18.81 -15.39 -3.61
N ILE A 180 -18.98 -16.59 -4.17
CA ILE A 180 -18.88 -16.81 -5.63
C ILE A 180 -19.95 -16.03 -6.39
N THR A 181 -21.17 -15.97 -5.86
CA THR A 181 -22.26 -15.19 -6.45
C THR A 181 -21.93 -13.70 -6.45
N LEU A 182 -21.40 -13.18 -5.35
CA LEU A 182 -20.94 -11.80 -5.24
C LEU A 182 -19.78 -11.49 -6.22
N LEU A 183 -18.78 -12.37 -6.30
CA LEU A 183 -17.64 -12.20 -7.22
C LEU A 183 -18.06 -12.20 -8.68
N LYS A 184 -19.02 -13.06 -9.04
CA LYS A 184 -19.64 -13.05 -10.37
C LYS A 184 -20.30 -11.70 -10.65
N GLU A 185 -21.18 -11.24 -9.77
CA GLU A 185 -21.92 -9.98 -9.94
C GLU A 185 -20.98 -8.77 -10.01
N LEU A 186 -19.91 -8.74 -9.20
CA LEU A 186 -18.84 -7.73 -9.29
C LEU A 186 -18.11 -7.80 -10.64
N SER A 187 -17.65 -9.00 -11.04
CA SER A 187 -16.91 -9.18 -12.30
C SER A 187 -17.73 -8.75 -13.52
N GLU A 188 -19.02 -9.07 -13.56
CA GLU A 188 -19.93 -8.69 -14.64
C GLU A 188 -20.17 -7.17 -14.67
N ALA A 189 -20.33 -6.54 -13.50
CA ALA A 189 -20.50 -5.08 -13.40
C ALA A 189 -19.21 -4.30 -13.71
N PHE A 190 -18.04 -4.91 -13.52
CA PHE A 190 -16.73 -4.28 -13.71
C PHE A 190 -16.27 -4.26 -15.17
N GLU A 191 -16.73 -5.21 -16.00
CA GLU A 191 -16.28 -5.37 -17.39
C GLU A 191 -16.46 -4.10 -18.22
N PRO A 192 -17.63 -3.42 -18.22
CA PRO A 192 -17.83 -2.21 -19.02
C PRO A 192 -16.97 -1.00 -18.59
N HIS A 193 -16.38 -1.10 -17.39
CA HIS A 193 -15.58 -0.04 -16.78
C HIS A 193 -14.09 -0.37 -16.74
N GLY A 194 -13.68 -1.56 -17.18
CA GLY A 194 -12.29 -2.02 -17.12
C GLY A 194 -11.75 -2.11 -15.68
N LEU A 195 -12.60 -2.41 -14.68
CA LEU A 195 -12.21 -2.44 -13.26
C LEU A 195 -11.69 -3.81 -12.83
N LEU A 196 -10.49 -3.89 -12.26
CA LEU A 196 -9.88 -5.08 -11.69
C LEU A 196 -10.65 -5.61 -10.47
N LEU A 197 -10.66 -6.93 -10.30
CA LEU A 197 -11.19 -7.63 -9.14
C LEU A 197 -10.15 -8.59 -8.60
N SER A 198 -9.74 -8.36 -7.35
CA SER A 198 -8.87 -9.27 -6.58
C SER A 198 -9.45 -9.55 -5.20
N ALA A 199 -8.75 -10.36 -4.41
CA ALA A 199 -9.03 -10.58 -2.99
C ALA A 199 -7.76 -10.97 -2.25
N ALA A 200 -7.64 -10.53 -1.00
CA ALA A 200 -6.78 -11.18 -0.01
C ALA A 200 -7.46 -12.45 0.53
N VAL A 201 -6.73 -13.57 0.51
CA VAL A 201 -7.25 -14.89 0.89
C VAL A 201 -6.34 -15.62 1.87
N ALA A 202 -6.93 -16.47 2.72
CA ALA A 202 -6.20 -17.19 3.76
C ALA A 202 -5.18 -18.20 3.20
N ALA A 203 -4.14 -18.46 4.00
CA ALA A 203 -3.15 -19.52 3.78
C ALA A 203 -3.38 -20.77 4.65
N GLY A 204 -4.19 -20.67 5.70
CA GLY A 204 -4.48 -21.79 6.62
C GLY A 204 -5.55 -22.76 6.07
N LYS A 205 -5.25 -24.06 6.06
CA LYS A 205 -6.14 -25.11 5.50
C LYS A 205 -7.57 -25.04 6.06
N ALA A 206 -7.71 -24.87 7.37
CA ALA A 206 -9.02 -24.85 8.04
C ALA A 206 -9.94 -23.73 7.49
N THR A 207 -9.37 -22.56 7.22
CA THR A 207 -10.11 -21.45 6.60
C THR A 207 -10.35 -21.73 5.12
N MET A 208 -9.34 -22.21 4.39
CA MET A 208 -9.49 -22.49 2.95
C MET A 208 -10.59 -23.52 2.66
N ASP A 209 -10.66 -24.61 3.45
CA ASP A 209 -11.67 -25.67 3.30
C ASP A 209 -13.10 -25.09 3.43
N THR A 210 -13.30 -24.20 4.40
CA THR A 210 -14.63 -23.67 4.76
C THR A 210 -15.04 -22.45 3.95
N ALA A 211 -14.11 -21.58 3.60
CA ALA A 211 -14.41 -20.26 3.03
C ALA A 211 -14.45 -20.23 1.50
N TYR A 212 -13.67 -21.08 0.81
CA TYR A 212 -13.35 -20.83 -0.60
C TYR A 212 -13.74 -21.96 -1.54
N ASP A 213 -14.49 -21.58 -2.58
CA ASP A 213 -14.62 -22.34 -3.83
C ASP A 213 -13.56 -21.82 -4.81
N ILE A 214 -12.38 -22.44 -4.76
CA ILE A 214 -11.17 -21.96 -5.44
C ILE A 214 -11.35 -21.86 -6.97
N PRO A 215 -11.91 -22.86 -7.67
CA PRO A 215 -12.20 -22.73 -9.09
C PRO A 215 -13.22 -21.61 -9.40
N GLY A 216 -14.25 -21.46 -8.56
CA GLY A 216 -15.21 -20.37 -8.67
C GLY A 216 -14.57 -18.99 -8.54
N MET A 217 -13.67 -18.82 -7.57
CA MET A 217 -12.91 -17.56 -7.38
C MET A 217 -12.00 -17.28 -8.58
N ALA A 218 -11.21 -18.28 -9.00
CA ALA A 218 -10.29 -18.16 -10.12
C ALA A 218 -10.98 -17.81 -11.45
N LYS A 219 -12.27 -18.15 -11.59
CA LYS A 219 -13.06 -17.80 -12.77
C LYS A 219 -13.34 -16.29 -12.87
N TYR A 220 -13.63 -15.62 -11.75
CA TYR A 220 -14.12 -14.24 -11.75
C TYR A 220 -13.06 -13.20 -11.37
N MET A 221 -12.01 -13.59 -10.64
CA MET A 221 -10.95 -12.67 -10.22
C MET A 221 -9.86 -12.53 -11.28
N ASP A 222 -9.25 -11.35 -11.39
CA ASP A 222 -8.07 -11.12 -12.23
C ASP A 222 -6.81 -11.73 -11.61
N PHE A 223 -6.68 -11.63 -10.27
CA PHE A 223 -5.62 -12.25 -9.48
C PHE A 223 -6.05 -12.44 -8.02
N ILE A 224 -5.32 -13.28 -7.28
CA ILE A 224 -5.65 -13.73 -5.93
C ILE A 224 -4.41 -13.51 -5.05
N ASN A 225 -4.53 -12.67 -4.02
CA ASN A 225 -3.45 -12.34 -3.09
C ASN A 225 -3.49 -13.32 -1.91
N VAL A 226 -2.63 -14.35 -1.92
CA VAL A 226 -2.58 -15.34 -0.83
C VAL A 226 -1.81 -14.75 0.34
N MET A 227 -2.46 -14.53 1.48
CA MET A 227 -1.85 -14.03 2.73
C MET A 227 -0.99 -15.10 3.39
N ALA A 228 0.16 -15.43 2.79
CA ALA A 228 1.08 -16.47 3.21
C ALA A 228 1.99 -16.02 4.38
N TYR A 229 1.37 -15.43 5.39
CA TYR A 229 1.92 -14.94 6.64
C TYR A 229 0.86 -15.14 7.74
N ASP A 230 1.17 -14.78 8.98
CA ASP A 230 0.34 -15.10 10.16
C ASP A 230 0.10 -16.59 10.36
N LEU A 231 1.08 -17.39 9.95
CA LEU A 231 1.03 -18.84 10.08
C LEU A 231 1.28 -19.27 11.54
N HIS A 232 2.06 -18.49 12.27
CA HIS A 232 2.27 -18.61 13.71
C HIS A 232 2.27 -17.24 14.39
N GLY A 233 1.94 -17.21 15.69
CA GLY A 233 1.88 -15.95 16.43
C GLY A 233 1.48 -16.12 17.90
N SER A 234 1.38 -15.01 18.61
CA SER A 234 1.21 -15.00 20.07
C SER A 234 -0.11 -15.59 20.60
N TRP A 235 -0.99 -16.04 19.71
CA TRP A 235 -2.15 -16.86 20.05
C TRP A 235 -1.75 -18.31 20.42
N GLU A 236 -0.53 -18.74 20.06
CA GLU A 236 0.05 -20.03 20.43
C GLU A 236 0.82 -19.96 21.77
N LYS A 237 1.22 -21.14 22.29
CA LYS A 237 2.00 -21.27 23.53
C LYS A 237 3.49 -21.51 23.30
N THR A 238 3.91 -21.55 22.05
CA THR A 238 5.28 -21.78 21.62
C THR A 238 5.65 -20.79 20.52
N THR A 239 6.93 -20.45 20.42
CA THR A 239 7.44 -19.62 19.32
C THR A 239 7.24 -20.33 17.99
N GLY A 240 6.76 -19.59 17.00
CA GLY A 240 6.65 -20.04 15.62
C GLY A 240 6.95 -18.87 14.68
N HIS A 241 7.45 -19.18 13.48
CA HIS A 241 7.83 -18.16 12.52
C HIS A 241 6.58 -17.54 11.86
N ASN A 242 6.54 -16.24 11.61
CA ASN A 242 5.39 -15.57 10.97
C ASN A 242 5.00 -16.21 9.61
N ALA A 243 6.01 -16.48 8.79
CA ALA A 243 5.84 -16.98 7.43
C ALA A 243 6.94 -17.99 7.03
N PRO A 244 7.05 -19.18 7.65
CA PRO A 244 8.07 -20.16 7.28
C PRO A 244 7.84 -20.64 5.83
N LEU A 245 8.89 -20.79 5.02
CA LEU A 245 8.72 -21.30 3.66
C LEU A 245 8.33 -22.78 3.68
N TYR A 246 8.98 -23.56 4.53
CA TYR A 246 8.78 -24.99 4.69
C TYR A 246 8.52 -25.34 6.16
N ALA A 247 7.86 -26.48 6.38
CA ALA A 247 7.67 -27.08 7.70
C ALA A 247 8.97 -27.68 8.25
N ARG A 248 9.00 -27.90 9.56
CA ARG A 248 10.06 -28.64 10.26
C ARG A 248 9.64 -30.09 10.52
N GLU A 249 10.62 -30.98 10.65
CA GLU A 249 10.36 -32.41 10.86
C GLU A 249 9.72 -32.68 12.22
N GLU A 250 10.10 -31.89 13.23
CA GLU A 250 9.65 -31.98 14.62
C GLU A 250 8.25 -31.39 14.89
N GLU A 251 7.64 -30.73 13.90
CA GLU A 251 6.29 -30.16 14.01
C GLU A 251 5.22 -31.26 14.03
N SER A 252 4.11 -31.00 14.71
CA SER A 252 2.92 -31.85 14.62
C SER A 252 2.36 -31.86 13.20
N GLU A 253 1.56 -32.86 12.86
CA GLU A 253 0.96 -32.97 11.52
C GLU A 253 0.10 -31.76 11.13
N ASN A 254 -0.54 -31.09 12.11
CA ASN A 254 -1.29 -29.86 11.85
C ASN A 254 -0.37 -28.65 11.64
N GLU A 255 0.72 -28.55 12.40
CA GLU A 255 1.71 -27.46 12.26
C GLU A 255 2.46 -27.57 10.92
N LYS A 256 2.72 -28.79 10.44
CA LYS A 256 3.31 -29.02 9.11
C LYS A 256 2.48 -28.45 7.94
N LEU A 257 1.24 -28.07 8.17
CA LEU A 257 0.38 -27.41 7.17
C LEU A 257 0.52 -25.88 7.18
N LEU A 258 1.21 -25.31 8.17
CA LEU A 258 1.32 -23.86 8.41
C LEU A 258 2.63 -23.31 7.83
N ASN A 259 2.83 -23.49 6.53
CA ASN A 259 3.97 -22.94 5.79
C ASN A 259 3.54 -22.44 4.40
N VAL A 260 4.37 -21.56 3.81
CA VAL A 260 4.10 -20.92 2.52
C VAL A 260 3.98 -21.95 1.40
N ASP A 261 4.86 -22.96 1.37
CA ASP A 261 4.85 -24.00 0.33
C ASP A 261 3.53 -24.79 0.33
N TYR A 262 3.10 -25.26 1.50
CA TYR A 262 1.84 -25.97 1.66
C TYR A 262 0.65 -25.10 1.22
N ALA A 263 0.58 -23.84 1.68
CA ALA A 263 -0.52 -22.95 1.35
C ALA A 263 -0.65 -22.75 -0.18
N ILE A 264 0.45 -22.42 -0.85
CA ILE A 264 0.47 -22.23 -2.30
C ILE A 264 0.11 -23.52 -3.05
N ASN A 265 0.69 -24.66 -2.66
CA ASN A 265 0.38 -25.94 -3.30
C ASN A 265 -1.06 -26.40 -3.04
N TYR A 266 -1.65 -26.05 -1.89
CA TYR A 266 -3.06 -26.27 -1.63
C TYR A 266 -3.92 -25.49 -2.64
N TRP A 267 -3.69 -24.18 -2.80
CA TRP A 267 -4.43 -23.37 -3.78
C TRP A 267 -4.32 -23.94 -5.20
N ILE A 268 -3.11 -24.33 -5.62
CA ILE A 268 -2.85 -24.90 -6.94
C ILE A 268 -3.58 -26.25 -7.13
N SER A 269 -3.42 -27.17 -6.18
CA SER A 269 -4.04 -28.51 -6.26
C SER A 269 -5.56 -28.47 -6.22
N HIS A 270 -6.15 -27.41 -5.70
CA HIS A 270 -7.59 -27.19 -5.65
C HIS A 270 -8.12 -26.30 -6.79
N GLY A 271 -7.30 -26.07 -7.83
CA GLY A 271 -7.75 -25.52 -9.10
C GLY A 271 -7.44 -24.05 -9.35
N ALA A 272 -6.66 -23.39 -8.50
CA ALA A 272 -6.20 -22.03 -8.79
C ALA A 272 -5.14 -22.03 -9.91
N PRO A 273 -5.31 -21.23 -10.98
CA PRO A 273 -4.27 -21.03 -11.97
C PRO A 273 -3.05 -20.36 -11.35
N ARG A 274 -1.86 -20.94 -11.55
CA ARG A 274 -0.59 -20.42 -11.01
C ARG A 274 -0.36 -18.95 -11.35
N ASN A 275 -0.66 -18.55 -12.59
CA ASN A 275 -0.53 -17.17 -13.07
C ASN A 275 -1.51 -16.17 -12.45
N LYS A 276 -2.55 -16.61 -11.73
CA LYS A 276 -3.45 -15.75 -10.95
C LYS A 276 -3.07 -15.68 -9.47
N LEU A 277 -2.26 -16.62 -8.97
CA LEU A 277 -1.80 -16.59 -7.57
C LEU A 277 -0.67 -15.58 -7.40
N VAL A 278 -0.83 -14.69 -6.44
CA VAL A 278 0.16 -13.69 -6.04
C VAL A 278 0.57 -14.00 -4.60
N LEU A 279 1.85 -14.30 -4.38
CA LEU A 279 2.38 -14.76 -3.09
C LEU A 279 2.53 -13.58 -2.11
N GLY A 280 1.76 -13.59 -1.03
CA GLY A 280 1.89 -12.60 0.05
C GLY A 280 3.16 -12.79 0.88
N MET A 281 3.87 -11.70 1.11
CA MET A 281 5.07 -11.59 1.93
C MET A 281 4.87 -10.49 2.97
N GLY A 282 4.85 -10.88 4.25
CA GLY A 282 4.70 -9.94 5.36
C GLY A 282 6.00 -9.19 5.60
N LEU A 283 6.00 -7.86 5.47
CA LEU A 283 7.13 -6.98 5.79
C LEU A 283 7.14 -6.64 7.29
N TYR A 284 6.89 -7.66 8.11
CA TYR A 284 6.76 -7.61 9.56
C TYR A 284 7.03 -9.00 10.15
N GLY A 285 7.19 -9.05 11.48
CA GLY A 285 7.34 -10.29 12.23
C GLY A 285 6.28 -10.45 13.32
N ARG A 286 6.05 -11.70 13.72
CA ARG A 286 5.21 -12.07 14.86
C ARG A 286 6.12 -12.32 16.06
N SER A 287 5.80 -11.69 17.19
CA SER A 287 6.68 -11.64 18.36
C SER A 287 6.09 -12.33 19.59
N PHE A 288 6.98 -12.86 20.43
CA PHE A 288 6.66 -13.64 21.61
C PHE A 288 7.51 -13.18 22.81
N THR A 289 6.95 -13.35 24.00
CA THR A 289 7.73 -13.36 25.24
C THR A 289 8.05 -14.80 25.62
N LEU A 290 9.34 -15.15 25.67
CA LEU A 290 9.85 -16.47 26.02
C LEU A 290 9.57 -16.79 27.50
N GLY A 291 9.15 -18.04 27.76
CA GLY A 291 9.04 -18.56 29.12
C GLY A 291 10.40 -18.85 29.76
N ASN A 292 11.42 -19.13 28.95
CA ASN A 292 12.81 -19.29 29.38
C ASN A 292 13.75 -18.55 28.40
N PRO A 293 14.43 -17.46 28.81
CA PRO A 293 15.34 -16.69 27.96
C PRO A 293 16.51 -17.49 27.34
N SER A 294 16.86 -18.63 27.94
CA SER A 294 17.92 -19.51 27.42
C SER A 294 17.43 -20.47 26.32
N ASN A 295 16.11 -20.59 26.13
CA ASN A 295 15.51 -21.39 25.05
C ASN A 295 14.89 -20.45 24.01
N THR A 296 15.63 -20.19 22.93
CA THR A 296 15.31 -19.16 21.93
C THR A 296 14.98 -19.74 20.56
N GLY A 297 14.95 -21.07 20.42
CA GLY A 297 14.65 -21.73 19.15
C GLY A 297 13.18 -21.63 18.75
N LEU A 298 12.86 -22.13 17.55
CA LEU A 298 11.48 -22.36 17.12
C LEU A 298 10.86 -23.50 17.94
N GLY A 299 9.63 -23.32 18.41
CA GLY A 299 8.94 -24.24 19.33
C GLY A 299 9.27 -24.01 20.81
N ALA A 300 10.03 -22.96 21.15
CA ALA A 300 10.33 -22.63 22.54
C ALA A 300 9.05 -22.17 23.27
N PRO A 301 8.84 -22.56 24.55
CA PRO A 301 7.67 -22.11 25.31
C PRO A 301 7.59 -20.58 25.40
N ALA A 302 6.40 -20.03 25.14
CA ALA A 302 6.10 -18.61 25.21
C ALA A 302 4.97 -18.34 26.22
N THR A 303 5.08 -17.22 26.93
CA THR A 303 4.10 -16.78 27.94
C THR A 303 3.03 -15.85 27.35
N GLY A 304 3.26 -15.32 26.16
CA GLY A 304 2.33 -14.42 25.48
C GLY A 304 3.00 -13.60 24.37
N PRO A 305 2.36 -12.50 23.94
CA PRO A 305 2.91 -11.63 22.91
C PRO A 305 4.25 -11.03 23.33
N GLY A 306 5.10 -10.79 22.33
CA GLY A 306 6.24 -9.91 22.51
C GLY A 306 5.77 -8.48 22.81
N SER A 307 6.64 -7.70 23.43
CA SER A 307 6.37 -6.31 23.76
C SER A 307 6.11 -5.50 22.49
N ALA A 308 5.19 -4.54 22.59
CA ALA A 308 4.90 -3.64 21.49
C ALA A 308 6.15 -2.84 21.08
N GLY A 309 6.39 -2.74 19.77
CA GLY A 309 7.46 -1.92 19.24
C GLY A 309 7.17 -0.42 19.31
N PRO A 310 8.19 0.44 19.20
CA PRO A 310 8.05 1.89 19.33
C PRO A 310 7.27 2.55 18.16
N MET A 311 7.22 1.91 17.00
CA MET A 311 6.59 2.40 15.77
C MET A 311 5.19 1.83 15.56
N THR A 312 5.04 0.51 15.61
CA THR A 312 3.76 -0.18 15.38
C THR A 312 2.85 -0.13 16.58
N LYS A 313 3.42 -0.12 17.80
CA LYS A 313 2.71 -0.07 19.09
C LYS A 313 1.68 -1.19 19.31
N GLU A 314 1.92 -2.34 18.70
CA GLU A 314 1.07 -3.52 18.81
C GLU A 314 1.83 -4.69 19.47
N PRO A 315 1.39 -5.19 20.64
CA PRO A 315 1.99 -6.38 21.23
C PRO A 315 1.84 -7.60 20.31
N GLY A 316 2.90 -8.39 20.16
CA GLY A 316 2.91 -9.61 19.33
C GLY A 316 3.24 -9.39 17.85
N MET A 317 3.54 -8.15 17.46
CA MET A 317 3.83 -7.74 16.09
C MET A 317 4.97 -6.70 16.09
N LEU A 318 5.88 -6.78 15.12
CA LEU A 318 6.89 -5.75 14.87
C LEU A 318 7.04 -5.52 13.36
N GLY A 319 7.05 -4.27 12.91
CA GLY A 319 7.37 -3.95 11.51
C GLY A 319 8.84 -4.25 11.21
N TYR A 320 9.18 -4.54 9.95
CA TYR A 320 10.59 -4.71 9.57
C TYR A 320 11.44 -3.50 9.95
N ASN A 321 10.90 -2.28 9.80
CA ASN A 321 11.52 -1.03 10.26
C ASN A 321 11.86 -0.97 11.76
N GLU A 322 11.22 -1.77 12.60
CA GLU A 322 11.56 -1.93 14.02
C GLU A 322 12.58 -3.05 14.23
N ILE A 323 12.37 -4.17 13.54
CA ILE A 323 13.21 -5.36 13.69
C ILE A 323 14.62 -5.10 13.19
N CYS A 324 14.79 -4.47 12.02
CA CYS A 324 16.13 -4.22 11.48
C CYS A 324 16.95 -3.27 12.34
N LEU A 325 16.33 -2.26 12.95
CA LEU A 325 16.99 -1.40 13.94
C LEU A 325 17.35 -2.17 15.21
N SER A 326 16.47 -3.07 15.65
CA SER A 326 16.69 -3.91 16.83
C SER A 326 17.88 -4.87 16.66
N VAL A 327 18.02 -5.46 15.47
CA VAL A 327 19.16 -6.34 15.11
C VAL A 327 20.44 -5.53 14.94
N LYS A 328 20.39 -4.42 14.18
CA LYS A 328 21.58 -3.62 13.86
C LYS A 328 22.15 -2.88 15.07
N ASP A 329 21.30 -2.14 15.79
CA ASP A 329 21.72 -1.19 16.82
C ASP A 329 21.18 -1.58 18.22
N GLY A 330 20.13 -2.40 18.27
CA GLY A 330 19.46 -2.81 19.51
C GLY A 330 20.06 -4.04 20.21
N GLY A 331 21.09 -4.67 19.63
CA GLY A 331 21.77 -5.84 20.20
C GLY A 331 20.93 -7.12 20.21
N TRP A 332 19.94 -7.23 19.32
CA TRP A 332 19.24 -8.49 19.09
C TRP A 332 20.12 -9.46 18.30
N GLN A 333 20.08 -10.73 18.67
CA GLN A 333 20.75 -11.80 17.95
C GLN A 333 19.81 -12.35 16.90
N GLU A 334 20.23 -12.32 15.64
CA GLU A 334 19.51 -12.95 14.53
C GLU A 334 20.05 -14.36 14.28
N VAL A 335 19.15 -15.31 14.05
CA VAL A 335 19.46 -16.69 13.66
C VAL A 335 18.69 -17.03 12.40
N PHE A 336 19.41 -17.33 11.32
CA PHE A 336 18.79 -17.86 10.11
C PHE A 336 18.58 -19.37 10.25
N VAL A 337 17.37 -19.87 9.99
CA VAL A 337 17.03 -21.29 10.11
C VAL A 337 16.88 -21.90 8.71
N PRO A 338 17.88 -22.67 8.22
CA PRO A 338 17.85 -23.20 6.85
C PRO A 338 16.64 -24.08 6.54
N LYS A 339 16.17 -24.87 7.52
CA LYS A 339 15.02 -25.78 7.32
C LYS A 339 13.72 -25.05 6.93
N VAL A 340 13.51 -23.82 7.39
CA VAL A 340 12.31 -23.02 7.09
C VAL A 340 12.61 -21.83 6.16
N GLU A 341 13.87 -21.69 5.74
CA GLU A 341 14.41 -20.61 4.89
C GLU A 341 14.09 -19.18 5.36
N ALA A 342 14.07 -18.97 6.67
CA ALA A 342 13.76 -17.67 7.26
C ALA A 342 14.48 -17.44 8.61
N PRO A 343 14.71 -16.17 8.99
CA PRO A 343 15.33 -15.84 10.27
C PRO A 343 14.33 -15.69 11.42
N TYR A 344 14.83 -15.79 12.63
CA TYR A 344 14.22 -15.14 13.79
C TYR A 344 15.27 -14.29 14.50
N ALA A 345 14.84 -13.35 15.34
CA ALA A 345 15.71 -12.58 16.19
C ALA A 345 15.23 -12.58 17.64
N PHE A 346 16.15 -12.43 18.60
CA PHE A 346 15.80 -12.38 20.01
C PHE A 346 16.75 -11.52 20.84
N LYS A 347 16.26 -11.05 21.99
CA LYS A 347 17.06 -10.39 23.04
C LYS A 347 16.41 -10.60 24.40
N GLY A 348 17.16 -11.16 25.34
CA GLY A 348 16.60 -11.53 26.65
C GLY A 348 15.45 -12.51 26.47
N ASN A 349 14.26 -12.14 26.95
CA ASN A 349 13.05 -12.95 26.78
C ASN A 349 12.17 -12.51 25.60
N GLN A 350 12.61 -11.59 24.75
CA GLN A 350 11.84 -11.14 23.58
C GLN A 350 12.33 -11.88 22.33
N TRP A 351 11.38 -12.34 21.51
CA TRP A 351 11.64 -13.15 20.32
C TRP A 351 10.73 -12.69 19.18
N VAL A 352 11.22 -12.69 17.94
CA VAL A 352 10.43 -12.35 16.73
C VAL A 352 10.83 -13.23 15.55
N GLY A 353 9.86 -13.87 14.90
CA GLY A 353 10.03 -14.58 13.63
C GLY A 353 9.57 -13.67 12.49
N TYR A 354 10.42 -13.42 11.51
CA TYR A 354 10.22 -12.36 10.53
C TYR A 354 10.96 -12.62 9.22
N ASP A 355 10.63 -11.85 8.18
CA ASP A 355 11.37 -11.90 6.93
C ASP A 355 12.46 -10.82 6.85
N ASN A 356 13.66 -11.21 6.42
CA ASN A 356 14.74 -10.30 6.09
C ASN A 356 15.03 -10.35 4.58
N LYS A 357 16.01 -9.56 4.10
CA LYS A 357 16.36 -9.50 2.68
C LYS A 357 16.65 -10.88 2.07
N LYS A 358 17.35 -11.76 2.80
CA LYS A 358 17.69 -13.11 2.35
C LYS A 358 16.45 -14.00 2.23
N SER A 359 15.57 -14.04 3.23
CA SER A 359 14.36 -14.87 3.14
C SER A 359 13.38 -14.37 2.08
N ILE A 360 13.31 -13.05 1.88
CA ILE A 360 12.56 -12.43 0.79
C ILE A 360 13.13 -12.82 -0.58
N GLU A 361 14.45 -12.83 -0.78
CA GLU A 361 15.06 -13.33 -2.01
C GLU A 361 14.69 -14.79 -2.26
N ILE A 362 14.77 -15.65 -1.24
CA ILE A 362 14.46 -17.08 -1.36
C ILE A 362 12.97 -17.30 -1.71
N LYS A 363 12.05 -16.59 -1.05
CA LYS A 363 10.62 -16.64 -1.37
C LYS A 363 10.32 -16.10 -2.76
N THR A 364 11.09 -15.11 -3.21
CA THR A 364 10.98 -14.58 -4.57
C THR A 364 11.48 -15.61 -5.60
N ASP A 365 12.55 -16.34 -5.31
CA ASP A 365 12.97 -17.47 -6.17
C ASP A 365 11.94 -18.60 -6.18
N TYR A 366 11.35 -18.91 -5.02
CA TYR A 366 10.27 -19.89 -4.91
C TYR A 366 9.07 -19.50 -5.80
N LEU A 367 8.61 -18.24 -5.75
CA LEU A 367 7.46 -17.80 -6.54
C LEU A 367 7.72 -17.86 -8.05
N ILE A 368 8.95 -17.56 -8.48
CA ILE A 368 9.39 -17.69 -9.88
C ILE A 368 9.41 -19.17 -10.29
N LYS A 369 9.99 -20.04 -9.45
CA LYS A 369 10.08 -21.49 -9.68
C LYS A 369 8.69 -22.13 -9.80
N GLU A 370 7.76 -21.73 -8.94
CA GLU A 370 6.36 -22.19 -8.97
C GLU A 370 5.51 -21.52 -10.06
N LYS A 371 6.11 -20.61 -10.85
CA LYS A 371 5.45 -19.90 -11.97
C LYS A 371 4.20 -19.14 -11.52
N LEU A 372 4.27 -18.52 -10.34
CA LEU A 372 3.19 -17.71 -9.80
C LEU A 372 3.05 -16.39 -10.56
N GLY A 373 1.89 -15.74 -10.44
CA GLY A 373 1.60 -14.47 -11.10
C GLY A 373 2.35 -13.25 -10.55
N GLY A 374 2.94 -13.37 -9.35
CA GLY A 374 3.71 -12.29 -8.74
C GLY A 374 3.88 -12.41 -7.22
N GLY A 375 4.38 -11.33 -6.63
CA GLY A 375 4.49 -11.14 -5.18
C GLY A 375 3.56 -10.04 -4.68
N MET A 376 2.98 -10.25 -3.50
CA MET A 376 2.18 -9.29 -2.75
C MET A 376 2.92 -8.94 -1.46
N VAL A 377 2.85 -7.69 -1.01
CA VAL A 377 3.44 -7.29 0.27
C VAL A 377 2.41 -6.68 1.22
N TRP A 378 2.50 -7.11 2.47
CA TRP A 378 1.82 -6.49 3.61
C TRP A 378 2.86 -6.05 4.64
N SER A 379 3.18 -4.77 4.81
CA SER A 379 2.66 -3.63 4.05
C SER A 379 3.75 -2.59 3.84
N LEU A 380 3.48 -1.60 2.99
CA LEU A 380 4.44 -0.55 2.62
C LEU A 380 5.02 0.18 3.84
N GLU A 381 4.18 0.46 4.84
CA GLU A 381 4.55 1.21 6.03
C GLU A 381 5.33 0.43 7.09
N THR A 382 5.49 -0.89 6.92
CA THR A 382 6.28 -1.73 7.83
C THR A 382 7.65 -2.11 7.27
N ASP A 383 7.89 -1.90 5.97
CA ASP A 383 9.25 -1.89 5.42
C ASP A 383 10.05 -0.67 5.94
N ASP A 384 11.37 -0.66 5.75
CA ASP A 384 12.21 0.50 6.05
C ASP A 384 12.07 1.57 4.94
N PHE A 385 10.89 2.18 4.85
CA PHE A 385 10.57 3.23 3.88
C PHE A 385 11.38 4.52 4.08
N ARG A 386 12.09 4.67 5.20
CA ARG A 386 12.98 5.81 5.50
C ARG A 386 14.46 5.52 5.26
N GLY A 387 14.82 4.27 5.01
CA GLY A 387 16.21 3.84 4.84
C GLY A 387 17.08 4.02 6.09
N LYS A 388 16.51 3.89 7.29
CA LYS A 388 17.22 4.08 8.57
C LYS A 388 18.10 2.88 8.92
N CYS A 389 17.72 1.67 8.52
CA CYS A 389 18.46 0.46 8.82
C CYS A 389 19.74 0.39 8.02
N PHE A 390 19.68 0.51 6.69
CA PHE A 390 20.85 0.27 5.83
C PHE A 390 21.12 1.36 4.79
N GLY A 391 20.49 2.54 4.91
CA GLY A 391 20.68 3.65 3.96
C GLY A 391 19.95 3.48 2.63
N GLU A 392 19.13 2.44 2.47
CA GLU A 392 18.28 2.19 1.31
C GLU A 392 16.80 2.20 1.72
N THR A 393 15.94 2.93 1.02
CA THR A 393 14.49 2.90 1.27
C THR A 393 13.88 1.64 0.69
N TYR A 394 12.91 1.05 1.39
CA TYR A 394 12.18 -0.13 0.96
C TYR A 394 13.08 -1.34 0.64
N PRO A 395 14.02 -1.73 1.52
CA PRO A 395 14.97 -2.80 1.23
C PRO A 395 14.31 -4.12 0.85
N LEU A 396 13.20 -4.48 1.52
CA LEU A 396 12.52 -5.75 1.23
C LEU A 396 11.69 -5.66 -0.06
N LEU A 397 10.89 -4.61 -0.21
CA LEU A 397 10.09 -4.43 -1.43
C LEU A 397 10.96 -4.22 -2.68
N ALA A 398 12.05 -3.46 -2.59
CA ALA A 398 12.97 -3.28 -3.70
C ALA A 398 13.61 -4.60 -4.11
N THR A 399 13.91 -5.47 -3.16
CA THR A 399 14.43 -6.83 -3.43
C THR A 399 13.44 -7.66 -4.24
N ILE A 400 12.16 -7.66 -3.84
CA ILE A 400 11.08 -8.34 -4.57
C ILE A 400 10.95 -7.76 -5.99
N SER A 401 10.83 -6.44 -6.08
CA SER A 401 10.58 -5.73 -7.35
C SER A 401 11.71 -5.94 -8.34
N ASN A 402 12.96 -5.77 -7.91
CA ASN A 402 14.13 -5.91 -8.76
C ASN A 402 14.32 -7.34 -9.26
N LYS A 403 14.05 -8.34 -8.42
CA LYS A 403 14.23 -9.74 -8.77
C LYS A 403 13.14 -10.25 -9.71
N LEU A 404 11.91 -9.73 -9.58
CA LEU A 404 10.81 -10.07 -10.48
C LEU A 404 10.84 -9.32 -11.81
N ASN A 405 11.15 -8.02 -11.78
CA ASN A 405 10.90 -7.13 -12.91
C ASN A 405 12.12 -6.30 -13.36
N GLY A 406 13.29 -6.57 -12.78
CA GLY A 406 14.50 -5.76 -12.95
C GLY A 406 14.41 -4.42 -12.22
N ASN A 407 15.50 -3.66 -12.25
CA ASN A 407 15.55 -2.34 -11.60
C ASN A 407 14.46 -1.41 -12.15
N ALA A 408 13.84 -0.64 -11.25
CA ALA A 408 12.84 0.37 -11.60
C ALA A 408 13.41 1.37 -12.61
N VAL A 409 12.87 1.36 -13.84
CA VAL A 409 13.18 2.35 -14.88
C VAL A 409 12.40 3.61 -14.56
N ARG A 410 13.08 4.62 -14.03
CA ARG A 410 12.49 5.93 -13.73
C ARG A 410 12.53 6.78 -15.00
N PRO A 411 11.43 7.47 -15.37
CA PRO A 411 11.50 8.49 -16.39
C PRO A 411 12.59 9.49 -16.01
N PRO A 412 13.38 10.01 -16.98
CA PRO A 412 14.26 11.13 -16.70
C PRO A 412 13.43 12.27 -16.09
N PRO A 413 13.98 13.02 -15.12
CA PRO A 413 13.32 14.22 -14.64
C PRO A 413 12.92 15.08 -15.84
N PRO A 414 11.78 15.77 -15.81
CA PRO A 414 11.39 16.65 -16.91
C PRO A 414 12.57 17.56 -17.24
N THR A 415 13.08 17.45 -18.46
CA THR A 415 14.15 18.33 -18.95
C THR A 415 13.58 19.72 -19.00
N VAL A 416 14.03 20.59 -18.09
CA VAL A 416 13.84 22.03 -18.24
C VAL A 416 14.62 22.42 -19.48
N ASP A 417 13.92 22.65 -20.59
CA ASP A 417 14.51 23.12 -21.83
C ASP A 417 15.12 24.51 -21.61
N PRO A 418 16.46 24.68 -21.75
CA PRO A 418 17.10 25.99 -21.58
C PRO A 418 16.72 27.01 -22.66
N GLN A 419 15.94 26.63 -23.68
CA GLN A 419 15.71 27.46 -24.87
C GLN A 419 14.25 27.88 -25.14
N GLN A 420 13.31 27.62 -24.23
CA GLN A 420 12.01 28.30 -24.34
C GLN A 420 12.09 29.73 -23.79
N PRO A 421 11.84 30.78 -24.62
CA PRO A 421 11.78 32.14 -24.12
C PRO A 421 10.55 32.27 -23.23
N ILE A 422 10.78 32.42 -21.93
CA ILE A 422 9.78 32.88 -20.99
C ILE A 422 9.47 34.32 -21.39
N THR A 423 8.32 34.60 -22.01
CA THR A 423 7.81 35.96 -22.10
C THR A 423 7.46 36.40 -20.68
N GLN A 424 8.45 36.99 -20.01
CA GLN A 424 8.30 37.61 -18.71
C GLN A 424 7.42 38.85 -18.86
N PRO A 425 6.40 39.04 -18.00
CA PRO A 425 5.84 40.37 -17.75
C PRO A 425 6.98 41.32 -17.32
N PRO A 426 6.84 42.64 -17.52
CA PRO A 426 7.93 43.58 -17.30
C PRO A 426 8.49 43.44 -15.88
N VAL A 427 9.76 43.05 -15.79
CA VAL A 427 10.50 43.01 -14.53
C VAL A 427 10.64 44.44 -14.04
N ARG A 428 9.80 44.79 -13.06
CA ARG A 428 10.02 45.95 -12.21
C ARG A 428 11.21 45.59 -11.32
N PRO A 429 12.25 46.43 -11.20
CA PRO A 429 13.37 46.13 -10.33
C PRO A 429 12.86 46.18 -8.88
N THR A 430 12.57 45.02 -8.30
CA THR A 430 12.42 44.90 -6.85
C THR A 430 13.81 44.76 -6.27
N VAL A 431 14.29 45.91 -5.83
CA VAL A 431 15.33 46.10 -4.83
C VAL A 431 15.22 45.01 -3.76
N ASP A 432 16.31 44.31 -3.49
CA ASP A 432 16.56 43.61 -2.24
C ASP A 432 16.48 44.63 -1.09
N PRO A 433 15.49 44.56 -0.18
CA PRO A 433 15.61 45.19 1.10
C PRO A 433 16.23 44.14 2.03
N GLY A 434 17.55 44.08 2.03
CA GLY A 434 18.27 43.38 3.08
C GLY A 434 17.88 43.91 4.47
N MET A 435 18.09 43.04 5.46
CA MET A 435 18.01 43.26 6.92
C MET A 435 16.65 43.05 7.60
N GLY A 436 16.54 41.98 8.41
CA GLY A 436 15.55 41.97 9.49
C GLY A 436 15.36 40.63 10.21
N PHE A 437 15.04 39.56 9.48
CA PHE A 437 14.59 38.33 10.14
C PHE A 437 15.74 37.34 10.42
N ARG A 438 16.07 37.18 11.71
CA ARG A 438 16.97 36.13 12.23
C ARG A 438 16.13 35.05 12.91
N CYS A 439 16.42 33.80 12.61
CA CYS A 439 15.84 32.66 13.31
C CYS A 439 16.16 32.75 14.81
N THR A 440 15.14 32.85 15.66
CA THR A 440 15.27 32.89 17.12
C THR A 440 15.06 31.53 17.77
N GLY A 441 14.63 30.54 16.99
CA GLY A 441 14.40 29.16 17.41
C GLY A 441 14.06 28.26 16.23
N ASP A 442 13.88 26.98 16.50
CA ASP A 442 13.36 26.02 15.51
C ASP A 442 11.87 26.24 15.28
N GLY A 443 11.43 26.15 14.03
CA GLY A 443 10.03 26.20 13.64
C GLY A 443 9.70 27.27 12.61
N TYR A 444 8.41 27.57 12.49
CA TYR A 444 7.89 28.49 11.48
C TYR A 444 7.64 29.90 12.02
N PHE A 445 8.03 30.89 11.23
CA PHE A 445 7.97 32.31 11.57
C PHE A 445 7.46 33.12 10.40
N ARG A 446 6.57 34.08 10.66
CA ARG A 446 6.04 34.97 9.62
C ARG A 446 7.12 35.93 9.13
N ASP A 447 7.11 36.25 7.84
CA ASP A 447 7.94 37.33 7.32
C ASP A 447 7.42 38.69 7.85
N PRO A 448 8.25 39.49 8.53
CA PRO A 448 7.82 40.75 9.13
C PRO A 448 7.44 41.83 8.09
N SER A 449 7.82 41.65 6.83
CA SER A 449 7.57 42.58 5.72
C SER A 449 6.49 42.12 4.76
N ASN A 450 6.10 40.83 4.80
CA ASN A 450 5.08 40.26 3.93
C ASN A 450 4.29 39.15 4.63
N CYS A 451 3.05 39.44 4.96
CA CYS A 451 2.13 38.52 5.63
C CYS A 451 1.90 37.20 4.91
N SER A 452 2.04 37.15 3.58
CA SER A 452 1.91 35.92 2.81
C SER A 452 3.19 35.09 2.78
N ASN A 453 4.32 35.61 3.24
CA ASN A 453 5.58 34.87 3.30
C ASN A 453 5.88 34.39 4.73
N PHE A 454 6.58 33.27 4.83
CA PHE A 454 7.04 32.73 6.10
C PHE A 454 8.32 31.92 5.95
N TYR A 455 9.01 31.70 7.06
CA TYR A 455 10.29 31.02 7.14
C TYR A 455 10.17 29.75 7.99
N LEU A 456 10.76 28.65 7.53
CA LEU A 456 11.11 27.52 8.38
C LEU A 456 12.57 27.66 8.80
N CYS A 457 12.80 27.76 10.09
CA CYS A 457 14.11 27.77 10.70
C CYS A 457 14.43 26.37 11.26
N VAL A 458 15.56 25.81 10.85
CA VAL A 458 16.04 24.49 11.30
C VAL A 458 17.45 24.61 11.83
N LYS A 459 17.66 24.30 13.11
CA LYS A 459 18.97 24.32 13.77
C LYS A 459 19.86 23.25 13.18
N GLN A 460 21.03 23.67 12.72
CA GLN A 460 22.05 22.81 12.15
C GLN A 460 22.97 22.27 13.24
N PRO A 461 23.67 21.15 12.98
CA PRO A 461 24.69 20.61 13.90
C PRO A 461 25.81 21.60 14.25
N THR A 462 26.05 22.59 13.39
CA THR A 462 27.02 23.67 13.60
C THR A 462 26.56 24.70 14.65
N GLY A 463 25.31 24.65 15.09
CA GLY A 463 24.70 25.59 16.03
C GLY A 463 23.94 26.75 15.38
N ASP A 464 24.17 27.00 14.09
CA ASP A 464 23.46 28.02 13.29
C ASP A 464 22.10 27.50 12.77
N TYR A 465 21.24 28.40 12.30
CA TYR A 465 19.94 28.04 11.70
C TYR A 465 19.97 28.10 10.17
N ALA A 466 19.50 27.04 9.52
CA ALA A 466 19.14 27.07 8.11
C ALA A 466 17.73 27.67 7.95
N LYS A 467 17.59 28.65 7.05
CA LYS A 467 16.33 29.35 6.79
C LYS A 467 15.78 28.97 5.41
N HIS A 468 14.57 28.41 5.39
CA HIS A 468 13.85 28.11 4.16
C HIS A 468 12.64 29.04 4.04
N THR A 469 12.44 29.65 2.86
CA THR A 469 11.38 30.64 2.64
C THR A 469 10.22 30.01 1.89
N TYR A 470 9.00 30.30 2.32
CA TYR A 470 7.76 29.82 1.73
C TYR A 470 6.77 30.97 1.57
N THR A 471 5.81 30.78 0.68
CA THR A 471 4.71 31.70 0.43
C THR A 471 3.40 30.94 0.55
N CYS A 472 2.46 31.49 1.29
CA CYS A 472 1.10 30.99 1.39
C CYS A 472 0.37 31.03 0.05
N GLY A 473 -0.70 30.24 -0.07
CA GLY A 473 -1.59 30.30 -1.23
C GLY A 473 -2.16 31.70 -1.44
N GLU A 474 -2.61 31.99 -2.66
CA GLU A 474 -3.17 33.30 -3.03
C GLU A 474 -4.31 33.71 -2.08
N GLY A 475 -4.25 34.94 -1.56
CA GLY A 475 -5.23 35.47 -0.61
C GLY A 475 -5.07 35.01 0.85
N LEU A 476 -3.98 34.30 1.18
CA LEU A 476 -3.69 33.84 2.55
C LEU A 476 -2.46 34.53 3.17
N ALA A 477 -2.46 34.63 4.50
CA ALA A 477 -1.35 35.09 5.34
C ALA A 477 -0.89 33.97 6.27
N PHE A 478 0.39 33.93 6.61
CA PHE A 478 0.91 32.99 7.58
C PHE A 478 0.51 33.42 9.01
N ASP A 479 -0.10 32.52 9.75
CA ASP A 479 -0.58 32.76 11.11
C ASP A 479 0.41 32.14 12.11
N GLU A 480 1.04 32.99 12.93
CA GLU A 480 2.04 32.54 13.90
C GLU A 480 1.47 31.82 15.11
N GLU A 481 0.15 31.93 15.37
CA GLU A 481 -0.51 31.26 16.49
C GLU A 481 -0.76 29.78 16.14
N ILE A 482 -1.28 29.53 14.94
CA ILE A 482 -1.58 28.16 14.47
C ILE A 482 -0.47 27.54 13.62
N LYS A 483 0.59 28.30 13.32
CA LYS A 483 1.74 27.89 12.50
C LYS A 483 1.37 27.39 11.10
N ALA A 484 0.40 28.02 10.45
CA ALA A 484 -0.11 27.66 9.13
C ALA A 484 -0.65 28.88 8.36
N CYS A 485 -0.92 28.73 7.06
CA CYS A 485 -1.56 29.77 6.26
C CYS A 485 -3.07 29.86 6.55
N ASN A 486 -3.56 31.07 6.77
CA ASN A 486 -4.94 31.42 7.11
C ASN A 486 -5.41 32.64 6.29
N PHE A 487 -6.70 32.97 6.30
CA PHE A 487 -7.19 34.16 5.59
C PHE A 487 -6.64 35.44 6.23
N HIS A 488 -6.26 36.42 5.41
CA HIS A 488 -5.65 37.69 5.86
C HIS A 488 -6.43 38.37 6.98
N ASP A 489 -7.76 38.41 6.88
CA ASP A 489 -8.68 39.05 7.84
C ASP A 489 -8.73 38.37 9.22
N ARG A 490 -8.16 37.16 9.34
CA ARG A 490 -8.10 36.39 10.60
C ARG A 490 -6.72 36.39 11.24
N VAL A 491 -5.70 36.86 10.53
CA VAL A 491 -4.32 36.85 11.01
C VAL A 491 -3.98 38.20 11.64
N LYS A 492 -3.83 38.24 12.97
CA LYS A 492 -3.51 39.50 13.66
C LYS A 492 -2.18 40.09 13.18
N GLY A 493 -2.18 41.39 12.88
CA GLY A 493 -1.00 42.13 12.40
C GLY A 493 -0.74 41.98 10.90
N CYS A 494 -1.68 41.32 10.22
CA CYS A 494 -1.99 41.42 8.80
C CYS A 494 -3.40 42.03 8.71
#